data_AF-A0A3R6K914-F1
#
_entry.id   AF-A0A3R6K914-F1
#
_cell.length_a   1.000
_cell.length_b   1.000
_cell.length_c   1.000
_cell.angle_alpha   90.00
_cell.angle_beta   90.00
_cell.angle_gamma   90.00
#
_symmetry.space_group_name_H-M   'P 1'
#
loop_
_entity.id
_entity.type
_entity.pdbx_description
1 polymer ?
#
loop_
_entity_poly.entity_id
_entity_poly.type
_entity_poly.pdbx_seq_one_letter_code
_entity_poly.pdbx_strand_id
1 'polypeptide(L)' 'MPRNIERDEKEAMRRKEQLMEAGFRLFSQYGIENVSLQRVADAAEVGVATLYNYYQTRSSL' A
#
# COMPACT_ATOMS: atom_id res chain seq x y z
N MET A 1 -0.99 -2.92 28.75
CA MET A 1 -2.13 -2.68 27.83
C MET A 1 -2.01 -3.67 26.68
N PRO A 2 -2.90 -4.67 26.53
CA PRO A 2 -2.86 -5.50 25.33
C PRO A 2 -3.19 -4.60 24.14
N ARG A 3 -2.31 -4.56 23.12
CA ARG A 3 -2.62 -3.93 21.84
C ARG A 3 -3.86 -4.61 21.30
N ASN A 4 -4.90 -3.83 21.04
CA ASN A 4 -6.21 -4.37 20.65
C ASN A 4 -6.11 -4.88 19.21
N ILE A 5 -5.79 -6.17 19.07
CA ILE A 5 -5.43 -6.82 17.80
C ILE A 5 -6.48 -6.57 16.71
N GLU A 6 -7.76 -6.55 17.07
CA GLU A 6 -8.87 -6.28 16.14
C GLU A 6 -8.83 -4.88 15.51
N ARG A 7 -8.31 -3.87 16.23
CA ARG A 7 -8.17 -2.51 15.69
C ARG A 7 -7.01 -2.44 14.69
N ASP A 8 -5.91 -3.10 15.02
CA ASP A 8 -4.74 -3.17 14.15
C ASP A 8 -5.05 -3.93 12.84
N GLU A 9 -5.84 -5.00 12.91
CA GLU A 9 -6.27 -5.75 11.71
C GLU A 9 -7.20 -4.94 10.80
N LYS A 10 -8.17 -4.21 11.36
CA LYS A 10 -9.03 -3.31 10.57
C LYS A 10 -8.24 -2.20 9.89
N GLU A 11 -7.29 -1.60 10.61
CA GLU A 11 -6.40 -0.60 10.01
C GLU A 11 -5.50 -1.20 8.93
N ALA A 12 -4.99 -2.42 9.12
CA ALA A 12 -4.19 -3.12 8.12
C ALA A 12 -4.99 -3.41 6.84
N MET A 13 -6.24 -3.89 6.95
CA MET A 13 -7.11 -4.07 5.78
C MET A 13 -7.33 -2.76 5.05
N ARG A 14 -7.65 -1.68 5.78
CA ARG A 14 -7.90 -0.36 5.18
C ARG A 14 -6.66 0.17 4.44
N ARG A 15 -5.47 0.04 5.03
CA ARG A 15 -4.20 0.42 4.39
C ARG A 15 -3.94 -0.42 3.13
N LYS A 16 -4.23 -1.72 3.16
CA LYS A 16 -4.08 -2.60 2.01
C LYS A 16 -5.01 -2.19 0.86
N GLU A 17 -6.25 -1.85 1.18
CA GLU A 17 -7.25 -1.40 0.22
C GLU A 17 -6.84 -0.07 -0.44
N GLN A 18 -6.35 0.89 0.36
CA GLN A 18 -5.78 2.14 -0.13
C GLN A 18 -4.57 1.91 -1.06
N LEU A 19 -3.68 0.99 -0.70
CA LEU A 19 -2.54 0.60 -1.53
C LEU A 19 -2.97 0.08 -2.91
N MET A 20 -3.94 -0.83 -2.93
CA MET A 20 -4.44 -1.40 -4.19
C MET A 20 -5.12 -0.34 -5.04
N GLU A 21 -5.95 0.51 -4.44
CA GLU A 21 -6.66 1.56 -5.18
C GLU A 21 -5.69 2.61 -5.75
N ALA A 22 -4.73 3.07 -4.93
CA ALA A 22 -3.69 4.01 -5.36
C ALA A 22 -2.79 3.40 -6.44
N GLY A 23 -2.39 2.14 -6.25
CA GLY A 23 -1.60 1.36 -7.22
C GLY A 23 -2.33 1.26 -8.55
N PHE A 24 -3.60 0.85 -8.53
CA PHE A 24 -4.43 0.71 -9.72
C PHE A 24 -4.60 2.04 -10.47
N ARG A 25 -4.89 3.14 -9.76
CA ARG A 25 -4.98 4.47 -10.38
C ARG A 25 -3.66 4.88 -11.01
N LEU A 26 -2.55 4.75 -10.29
CA LEU A 26 -1.24 5.14 -10.78
C LEU A 26 -0.81 4.28 -11.98
N PHE A 27 -1.00 2.96 -11.90
CA PHE A 27 -0.70 2.05 -12.99
C PHE A 27 -1.57 2.33 -14.22
N SER A 28 -2.86 2.64 -14.04
CA SER A 28 -3.76 2.99 -15.13
C SER A 28 -3.39 4.34 -15.78
N GLN A 29 -2.82 5.27 -15.02
CA GLN A 29 -2.59 6.65 -15.47
C GLN A 29 -1.17 6.88 -16.01
N TYR A 30 -0.17 6.17 -15.47
CA TYR A 30 1.24 6.33 -15.82
C TYR A 30 1.88 5.06 -16.40
N GLY A 31 1.22 3.90 -16.27
CA GLY A 31 1.76 2.58 -16.62
C GLY A 31 2.61 1.96 -15.50
N ILE A 32 2.57 0.62 -15.39
CA ILE A 32 3.30 -0.15 -14.36
C ILE A 32 4.82 0.15 -14.36
N GLU A 33 5.40 0.41 -15.53
CA GLU A 33 6.85 0.67 -15.64
C GLU A 33 7.27 2.03 -15.05
N ASN A 34 6.38 3.03 -15.08
CA ASN A 34 6.66 4.41 -14.61
C ASN A 34 6.21 4.68 -13.17
N VAL A 35 5.66 3.68 -12.48
CA VAL A 35 5.16 3.81 -11.11
C VAL A 35 6.04 3.01 -10.18
N SER A 36 6.62 3.69 -9.17
CA SER A 36 7.38 3.04 -8.11
C SER A 36 6.48 2.70 -6.92
N LEU A 37 6.85 1.66 -6.17
CA LEU A 37 6.19 1.31 -4.92
C LEU A 37 6.12 2.49 -3.95
N GLN A 38 7.14 3.34 -3.93
CA GLN A 38 7.17 4.56 -3.14
C GLN A 38 6.07 5.55 -3.54
N ARG A 39 5.86 5.74 -4.85
CA ARG A 39 4.80 6.61 -5.37
C ARG A 39 3.40 6.09 -5.01
N VAL A 40 3.23 4.76 -5.00
CA VAL A 40 1.99 4.11 -4.55
C VAL A 40 1.79 4.27 -3.05
N ALA A 41 2.84 4.07 -2.25
CA ALA A 41 2.79 4.27 -0.80
C ALA A 41 2.40 5.71 -0.44
N ASP A 42 3.05 6.69 -1.09
CA ASP A 42 2.76 8.11 -0.90
C ASP A 42 1.31 8.44 -1.31
N ALA A 43 0.82 7.89 -2.43
CA ALA A 43 -0.56 8.10 -2.88
C ALA A 43 -1.61 7.38 -2.02
N ALA A 44 -1.24 6.30 -1.35
CA ALA A 44 -2.10 5.55 -0.44
C ALA A 44 -2.09 6.10 1.01
N GLU A 45 -1.29 7.15 1.29
CA GLU A 45 -1.00 7.63 2.65
C GLU A 45 -0.47 6.53 3.59
N VAL A 46 0.23 5.56 3.02
CA VAL A 46 0.85 4.47 3.77
C VAL A 46 2.35 4.66 3.79
N GLY A 47 2.95 4.49 4.97
CA GLY A 47 4.41 4.54 5.07
C GLY A 47 5.06 3.49 4.17
N VAL A 48 6.06 3.91 3.38
CA VAL A 48 6.85 3.02 2.52
C VAL A 48 7.37 1.79 3.28
N ALA A 49 7.76 1.94 4.55
CA ALA A 49 8.18 0.81 5.39
C ALA A 49 7.06 -0.21 5.64
N THR A 50 5.83 0.25 5.85
CA THR A 50 4.65 -0.62 5.96
C THR A 50 4.36 -1.29 4.63
N LEU A 51 4.45 -0.56 3.53
CA LEU A 51 4.30 -1.12 2.20
C LEU A 51 5.34 -2.22 1.92
N TYR A 52 6.63 -2.00 2.23
CA TYR A 52 7.68 -3.01 2.08
C TYR A 52 7.47 -4.26 2.95
N ASN A 53 6.78 -4.14 4.09
CA ASN A 53 6.38 -5.31 4.88
C ASN A 53 5.33 -6.19 4.17
N TYR A 54 4.49 -5.60 3.31
CA TYR A 54 3.45 -6.32 2.57
C TYR A 54 3.85 -6.66 1.13
N TYR A 55 4.61 -5.78 0.48
CA TYR A 55 4.95 -5.79 -0.94
C TYR A 55 6.41 -5.39 -1.13
N GLN A 56 7.28 -6.38 -1.37
CA GLN A 56 8.71 -6.12 -1.61
C GLN A 56 9.01 -5.66 -3.03
N THR A 57 8.13 -5.95 -3.99
CA THR A 57 8.37 -5.66 -5.42
C THR A 57 7.16 -5.07 -6.11
N ARG A 58 7.40 -4.31 -7.18
CA ARG A 58 6.32 -3.75 -8.03
C ARG A 58 5.39 -4.83 -8.58
N SER A 59 5.93 -6.01 -8.89
CA SER A 59 5.16 -7.16 -9.40
C SER A 59 4.28 -7.83 -8.35
N SER A 60 4.53 -7.59 -7.07
CA SER A 60 3.72 -8.14 -5.98
C SER A 60 2.52 -7.26 -5.63
N LEU A 61 2.53 -5.99 -6.03
CA LEU A 61 1.48 -5.01 -5.76
C LEU A 61 0.45 -5.00 -6.89
#